data_AF-A0AA38QA17-F1
#
_entry.id   AF-A0AA38QA17-F1
#
_cell.length_a   1.000
_cell.length_b   1.000
_cell.length_c   1.000
_cell.angle_alpha   90.00
_cell.angle_beta   90.00
_cell.angle_gamma   90.00
#
_symmetry.space_group_name_H-M   'P 1'
#
loop_
_entity.id
_entity.type
_entity.pdbx_description
1 polymer ?
#
loop_
_entity_poly.entity_id
_entity_poly.type
_entity_poly.pdbx_seq_one_letter_code
_entity_poly.pdbx_strand_id
1 'polypeptide(L)'
;MLRTLLRVTPSIPFVPPTWEQDGRFSVSHVPMFVLDVGASRYPTHALFTFSPDDPSRMSMYVVHSIILQMFCPALHASLPFSPTSSAIYTPTTLPRLIMVPAYPICIAYPEALGIFLPYFYVRDTRSLVCQCLPLLDWTSQDHDIFVDLDDESFLVSLGYYLALTVPYQTIVESTVKTYTLSISAWQLTVLDTKLWRVLQACYEILLNALAYTTAGRSLKRLDQEIETS
;
A
#
# COMPACT_ATOMS: atom_id res chain seq x y z
N MET A 1 -19.29 -8.84 8.00
CA MET A 1 -18.54 -7.58 7.80
C MET A 1 -17.43 -7.54 8.84
N LEU A 2 -16.16 -7.66 8.44
CA LEU A 2 -15.07 -7.25 9.33
C LEU A 2 -15.28 -5.76 9.60
N ARG A 3 -15.57 -5.36 10.84
CA ARG A 3 -15.48 -3.96 11.23
C ARG A 3 -13.98 -3.63 11.25
N THR A 4 -13.45 -3.21 10.10
CA THR A 4 -12.02 -3.05 9.81
C THR A 4 -11.35 -1.88 10.56
N LEU A 5 -12.07 -1.23 11.48
CA LEU A 5 -11.53 -0.12 12.28
C LEU A 5 -11.43 -0.52 13.75
N LEU A 6 -10.63 -1.54 14.02
CA LEU A 6 -10.01 -1.65 15.32
C LEU A 6 -9.09 -0.44 15.46
N ARG A 7 -9.53 0.58 16.22
CA ARG A 7 -8.65 1.66 16.64
C ARG A 7 -7.66 1.07 17.62
N VAL A 8 -6.52 0.66 17.09
CA VAL A 8 -5.42 0.14 17.88
C VAL A 8 -4.40 1.24 18.08
N THR A 9 -4.04 1.48 19.32
CA THR A 9 -2.93 2.38 19.66
C THR A 9 -1.85 1.60 20.39
N PRO A 10 -0.57 1.77 20.03
CA PRO A 10 0.52 1.23 20.82
C PRO A 10 0.48 1.83 22.23
N SER A 11 0.81 1.04 23.25
CA SER A 11 0.91 1.57 24.62
C SER A 11 2.13 2.49 24.75
N ILE A 12 1.97 3.64 25.41
CA ILE A 12 3.04 4.62 25.66
C ILE A 12 3.80 4.23 26.94
N PRO A 13 5.15 4.30 26.99
CA PRO A 13 6.05 4.78 25.95
C PRO A 13 6.41 3.68 24.91
N PHE A 14 6.13 3.97 23.64
CA PHE A 14 6.58 3.13 22.53
C PHE A 14 7.98 3.55 22.11
N VAL A 15 8.97 2.70 22.39
CA VAL A 15 10.33 2.87 21.86
C VAL A 15 10.34 2.28 20.45
N PRO A 16 10.73 3.03 19.41
CA PRO A 16 10.84 2.48 18.06
C PRO A 16 11.76 1.26 18.06
N PRO A 17 11.35 0.15 17.43
CA PRO A 17 12.22 -1.01 17.32
C PRO A 17 13.47 -0.70 16.51
N THR A 18 14.53 -1.41 16.83
CA THR A 18 15.86 -1.26 16.25
C THR A 18 16.41 -2.64 15.89
N TRP A 19 17.38 -2.66 14.99
CA TRP A 19 18.21 -3.85 14.76
C TRP A 19 19.32 -3.89 15.81
N GLU A 20 19.41 -4.99 16.54
CA GLU A 20 20.51 -5.27 17.45
C GLU A 20 21.78 -5.65 16.67
N GLN A 21 22.96 -5.53 17.30
CA GLN A 21 24.25 -5.81 16.65
C GLN A 21 24.38 -7.27 16.17
N ASP A 22 23.61 -8.19 16.75
CA ASP A 22 23.56 -9.60 16.38
C ASP A 22 22.54 -9.91 15.25
N GLY A 23 21.94 -8.87 14.66
CA GLY A 23 20.94 -9.00 13.60
C GLY A 23 19.55 -9.37 14.11
N ARG A 24 19.30 -9.36 15.43
CA ARG A 24 17.96 -9.56 15.99
C ARG A 24 17.15 -8.27 15.96
N PHE A 25 15.84 -8.44 15.84
CA PHE A 25 14.89 -7.35 15.95
C PHE A 25 14.55 -7.12 17.43
N SER A 26 14.72 -5.89 17.93
CA SER A 26 14.66 -5.61 19.37
C SER A 26 13.26 -5.78 20.01
N VAL A 27 12.22 -5.99 19.19
CA VAL A 27 10.84 -6.16 19.65
C VAL A 27 10.30 -7.50 19.18
N SER A 28 9.90 -8.36 20.12
CA SER A 28 9.22 -9.63 19.82
C SER A 28 7.70 -9.53 19.89
N HIS A 29 7.17 -8.59 20.67
CA HIS A 29 5.73 -8.38 20.87
C HIS A 29 5.40 -6.90 20.99
N VAL A 30 4.27 -6.49 20.43
CA VAL A 30 3.74 -5.13 20.55
C VAL A 30 2.51 -5.14 21.48
N PRO A 31 2.53 -4.35 22.56
CA PRO A 31 1.34 -4.09 23.37
C PRO A 31 0.36 -3.18 22.61
N MET A 32 -0.90 -3.61 22.55
CA MET A 32 -1.94 -2.94 21.77
C MET A 32 -3.22 -2.79 22.58
N PHE A 33 -3.79 -1.57 22.57
CA PHE A 33 -5.12 -1.36 23.13
C PHE A 33 -6.20 -1.61 22.10
N VAL A 34 -7.15 -2.48 22.46
CA VAL A 34 -8.40 -2.68 21.73
C VAL A 34 -9.50 -1.91 22.44
N LEU A 35 -10.15 -1.02 21.68
CA LEU A 35 -11.18 -0.11 22.17
C LEU A 35 -12.60 -0.52 21.72
N ASP A 36 -12.75 -1.69 21.08
CA ASP A 36 -14.04 -2.16 20.55
C ASP A 36 -14.53 -3.39 21.35
N VAL A 37 -15.61 -3.21 22.10
CA VAL A 37 -16.28 -4.28 22.87
C VAL A 37 -16.93 -5.32 21.96
N GLY A 38 -17.27 -4.95 20.72
CA GLY A 38 -17.94 -5.84 19.76
C GLY A 38 -16.97 -6.61 18.85
N ALA A 39 -15.67 -6.34 18.94
CA ALA A 39 -14.68 -6.99 18.10
C ALA A 39 -14.47 -8.46 18.52
N SER A 40 -15.00 -9.38 17.70
CA SER A 40 -14.84 -10.83 17.89
C SER A 40 -13.52 -11.38 17.35
N ARG A 41 -12.77 -10.58 16.58
CA ARG A 41 -11.49 -10.94 15.97
C ARG A 41 -10.52 -9.79 16.17
N TYR A 42 -9.37 -10.07 16.77
CA TYR A 42 -8.31 -9.09 16.99
C TYR A 42 -7.19 -9.27 15.96
N PRO A 43 -6.39 -8.23 15.69
CA PRO A 43 -5.20 -8.39 14.89
C PRO A 43 -4.30 -9.42 15.58
N THR A 44 -3.67 -10.25 14.77
CA THR A 44 -2.89 -11.40 15.26
C THR A 44 -1.40 -11.10 15.30
N HIS A 45 -0.94 -10.10 14.53
CA HIS A 45 0.46 -9.81 14.28
C HIS A 45 0.66 -8.29 14.12
N ALA A 46 1.83 -7.80 14.52
CA ALA A 46 2.35 -6.49 14.16
C ALA A 46 3.52 -6.67 13.20
N LEU A 47 3.45 -6.03 12.03
CA LEU A 47 4.48 -6.07 11.01
C LEU A 47 5.24 -4.76 10.99
N PHE A 48 6.56 -4.86 10.96
CA PHE A 48 7.47 -3.73 10.86
C PHE A 48 8.15 -3.75 9.50
N THR A 49 7.69 -2.93 8.58
CA THR A 49 8.24 -2.85 7.23
C THR A 49 9.38 -1.85 7.19
N PHE A 50 10.47 -2.21 6.53
CA PHE A 50 11.63 -1.33 6.34
C PHE A 50 12.24 -1.55 4.96
N SER A 51 12.95 -0.55 4.46
CA SER A 51 13.71 -0.63 3.21
C SER A 51 15.11 -1.17 3.48
N PRO A 52 15.69 -2.00 2.60
CA PRO A 52 17.08 -2.40 2.73
C PRO A 52 18.05 -1.20 2.65
N ASP A 53 17.69 -0.16 1.89
CA ASP A 53 18.52 1.02 1.68
C ASP A 53 18.49 1.99 2.87
N ASP A 54 17.37 1.98 3.60
CA ASP A 54 17.18 2.79 4.80
C ASP A 54 16.37 2.00 5.86
N PRO A 55 17.05 1.17 6.68
CA PRO A 55 16.41 0.42 7.75
C PRO A 55 15.81 1.29 8.85
N SER A 56 16.20 2.58 8.93
CA SER A 56 15.68 3.52 9.92
C SER A 56 14.26 3.99 9.58
N ARG A 57 13.92 3.99 8.28
CA ARG A 57 12.58 4.28 7.80
C ARG A 57 11.69 3.04 7.94
N MET A 58 11.05 2.94 9.10
CA MET A 58 10.18 1.84 9.45
C MET A 58 8.72 2.26 9.56
N SER A 59 7.82 1.41 9.10
CA SER A 59 6.37 1.56 9.29
C SER A 59 5.80 0.33 10.00
N MET A 60 4.85 0.55 10.91
CA MET A 60 4.19 -0.52 11.66
C MET A 60 2.76 -0.74 11.16
N TYR A 61 2.41 -1.99 10.86
CA TYR A 61 1.08 -2.39 10.45
C TYR A 61 0.54 -3.53 11.30
N VAL A 62 -0.69 -3.37 11.80
CA VAL A 62 -1.38 -4.42 12.56
C VAL A 62 -2.28 -5.22 11.63
N VAL A 63 -2.13 -6.55 11.66
CA VAL A 63 -2.73 -7.42 10.63
C VAL A 63 -3.32 -8.71 11.20
N HIS A 64 -4.28 -9.27 10.47
CA HIS A 64 -4.70 -10.65 10.62
C HIS A 64 -3.85 -11.49 9.67
N SER A 65 -3.00 -12.37 10.19
CA SER A 65 -2.08 -13.17 9.37
C SER A 65 -2.82 -14.00 8.34
N ILE A 66 -4.03 -14.48 8.64
CA ILE A 66 -4.87 -15.19 7.68
C ILE A 66 -5.14 -14.39 6.40
N ILE A 67 -5.33 -13.06 6.50
CA ILE A 67 -5.54 -12.21 5.33
C ILE A 67 -4.26 -12.17 4.49
N LEU A 68 -3.12 -11.98 5.14
CA LEU A 68 -1.84 -11.97 4.43
C LEU A 68 -1.46 -13.33 3.86
N GLN A 69 -1.72 -14.43 4.56
CA GLN A 69 -1.44 -15.78 4.07
C GLN A 69 -2.28 -16.14 2.84
N MET A 70 -3.51 -15.61 2.74
CA MET A 70 -4.35 -15.79 1.56
C MET A 70 -3.78 -15.08 0.32
N PHE A 71 -3.19 -13.89 0.47
CA PHE A 71 -2.74 -13.08 -0.67
C PHE A 71 -1.23 -13.13 -0.91
N CYS A 72 -0.43 -13.39 0.12
CA CYS A 72 1.03 -13.26 0.16
C CYS A 72 1.67 -14.57 0.70
N PRO A 73 1.76 -15.64 -0.12
CA PRO A 73 2.27 -16.96 0.30
C PRO A 73 3.70 -16.95 0.87
N ALA A 74 4.59 -16.05 0.43
CA ALA A 74 5.93 -15.92 1.03
C ALA A 74 5.88 -15.59 2.53
N LEU A 75 4.81 -14.94 2.99
CA LEU A 75 4.62 -14.65 4.41
C LEU A 75 4.06 -15.84 5.21
N HIS A 76 3.63 -16.92 4.55
CA HIS A 76 3.05 -18.07 5.24
C HIS A 76 4.06 -18.81 6.12
N ALA A 77 5.31 -18.94 5.66
CA ALA A 77 6.37 -19.58 6.42
C ALA A 77 6.92 -18.69 7.55
N SER A 78 6.87 -17.36 7.38
CA SER A 78 7.44 -16.41 8.35
C SER A 78 6.42 -15.93 9.40
N LEU A 79 5.12 -16.00 9.11
CA LEU A 79 4.05 -15.63 10.03
C LEU A 79 3.32 -16.90 10.50
N PRO A 80 3.79 -17.54 11.59
CA PRO A 80 3.13 -18.72 12.12
C PRO A 80 1.65 -18.43 12.44
N PHE A 81 0.79 -19.42 12.29
CA PHE A 81 -0.60 -19.29 12.72
C PHE A 81 -0.65 -18.95 14.21
N SER A 82 -1.13 -17.75 14.53
CA SER A 82 -1.22 -17.32 15.92
C SER A 82 -2.37 -18.05 16.61
N PRO A 83 -2.13 -18.78 17.71
CA PRO A 83 -3.17 -19.53 18.42
C PRO A 83 -4.25 -18.61 19.04
N THR A 84 -4.01 -17.31 19.18
CA THR A 84 -5.03 -16.33 19.57
C THR A 84 -6.16 -16.15 18.54
N SER A 85 -6.01 -16.72 17.34
CA SER A 85 -7.09 -16.86 16.35
C SER A 85 -8.26 -17.73 16.85
N SER A 86 -8.01 -18.70 17.75
CA SER A 86 -9.03 -19.66 18.21
C SER A 86 -9.67 -19.31 19.57
N ALA A 87 -9.07 -18.41 20.35
CA ALA A 87 -9.63 -17.99 21.62
C ALA A 87 -10.79 -17.01 21.37
N ILE A 88 -12.03 -17.52 21.41
CA ILE A 88 -13.22 -16.69 21.50
C ILE A 88 -13.15 -15.97 22.84
N TYR A 89 -12.85 -14.68 22.81
CA TYR A 89 -12.83 -13.88 24.01
C TYR A 89 -14.20 -13.23 24.22
N THR A 90 -14.81 -13.50 25.37
CA THR A 90 -15.98 -12.76 25.85
C THR A 90 -15.48 -11.43 26.43
N PRO A 91 -15.80 -10.28 25.81
CA PRO A 91 -15.26 -8.99 26.25
C PRO A 91 -16.02 -8.53 27.50
N THR A 92 -15.34 -8.45 28.64
CA THR A 92 -15.94 -8.03 29.91
C THR A 92 -15.59 -6.59 30.31
N THR A 93 -14.49 -5.99 29.79
CA THR A 93 -14.06 -4.61 30.10
C THR A 93 -13.24 -3.95 28.96
N LEU A 94 -13.33 -2.61 28.83
CA LEU A 94 -12.52 -1.77 27.94
C LEU A 94 -11.77 -0.68 28.74
N PRO A 95 -10.61 -0.15 28.28
CA PRO A 95 -9.83 -0.61 27.12
C PRO A 95 -9.12 -1.93 27.41
N ARG A 96 -8.97 -2.78 26.40
CA ARG A 96 -8.31 -4.07 26.56
C ARG A 96 -6.89 -4.03 26.03
N LEU A 97 -5.92 -4.40 26.87
CA LEU A 97 -4.54 -4.62 26.42
C LEU A 97 -4.39 -6.04 25.87
N ILE A 98 -3.86 -6.16 24.65
CA ILE A 98 -3.43 -7.42 24.04
C ILE A 98 -1.96 -7.34 23.66
N MET A 99 -1.29 -8.49 23.65
CA MET A 99 0.08 -8.62 23.13
C MET A 99 0.01 -9.32 21.79
N VAL A 100 0.54 -8.70 20.74
CA VAL A 100 0.68 -9.35 19.44
C VAL A 100 2.14 -9.56 19.10
N PRO A 101 2.51 -10.71 18.51
CA PRO A 101 3.86 -10.94 18.06
C PRO A 101 4.25 -9.95 16.95
N ALA A 102 5.51 -9.54 16.97
CA ALA A 102 6.10 -8.54 16.10
C ALA A 102 7.04 -9.18 15.09
N TYR A 103 6.93 -8.79 13.82
CA TYR A 103 7.75 -9.35 12.74
C TYR A 103 8.33 -8.27 11.84
N PRO A 104 9.65 -8.24 11.62
CA PRO A 104 10.25 -7.37 10.62
C PRO A 104 10.03 -7.93 9.22
N ILE A 105 9.73 -7.06 8.25
CA ILE A 105 9.61 -7.40 6.84
C ILE A 105 10.42 -6.39 6.01
N CYS A 106 11.36 -6.89 5.22
CA CYS A 106 12.12 -6.09 4.27
C CYS A 106 11.31 -5.94 2.97
N ILE A 107 10.96 -4.72 2.58
CA ILE A 107 10.29 -4.40 1.30
C ILE A 107 10.85 -3.11 0.71
N ALA A 108 10.84 -3.01 -0.62
CA ALA A 108 11.38 -1.86 -1.35
C ALA A 108 10.66 -0.54 -0.98
N TYR A 109 9.36 -0.62 -0.70
CA TYR A 109 8.56 0.53 -0.26
C TYR A 109 7.86 0.21 1.06
N PRO A 110 8.38 0.64 2.23
CA PRO A 110 7.78 0.38 3.54
C PRO A 110 6.30 0.76 3.64
N GLU A 111 5.89 1.81 2.93
CA GLU A 111 4.52 2.28 2.91
C GLU A 111 3.57 1.41 2.06
N ALA A 112 4.10 0.45 1.28
CA ALA A 112 3.30 -0.40 0.39
C ALA A 112 2.22 -1.20 1.12
N LEU A 113 2.52 -1.75 2.31
CA LEU A 113 1.51 -2.46 3.10
C LEU A 113 0.36 -1.56 3.52
N GLY A 114 0.60 -0.28 3.78
CA GLY A 114 -0.46 0.70 4.07
C GLY A 114 -1.45 0.86 2.92
N ILE A 115 -1.00 0.63 1.69
CA ILE A 115 -1.83 0.69 0.46
C ILE A 115 -2.48 -0.68 0.19
N PHE A 116 -1.74 -1.78 0.34
CA PHE A 116 -2.27 -3.11 0.05
C PHE A 116 -3.23 -3.64 1.10
N LEU A 117 -3.05 -3.31 2.39
CA LEU A 117 -3.91 -3.82 3.45
C LEU A 117 -5.38 -3.40 3.23
N PRO A 118 -5.73 -2.11 3.04
CA PRO A 118 -7.11 -1.72 2.72
C PRO A 118 -7.68 -2.53 1.54
N TYR A 119 -6.91 -2.72 0.48
CA TYR A 119 -7.30 -3.55 -0.65
C TYR A 119 -7.52 -5.02 -0.26
N PHE A 120 -6.63 -5.65 0.50
CA PHE A 120 -6.79 -7.05 0.91
C PHE A 120 -8.03 -7.27 1.80
N TYR A 121 -8.38 -6.30 2.63
CA TYR A 121 -9.57 -6.39 3.49
C TYR A 121 -10.88 -6.07 2.78
N VAL A 122 -10.90 -5.05 1.91
CA VAL A 122 -12.14 -4.49 1.35
C VAL A 122 -12.34 -4.88 -0.11
N ARG A 123 -11.26 -5.26 -0.81
CA ARG A 123 -11.24 -5.58 -2.25
C ARG A 123 -11.60 -4.39 -3.14
N ASP A 124 -11.42 -3.18 -2.63
CA ASP A 124 -11.71 -1.94 -3.36
C ASP A 124 -10.55 -1.57 -4.29
N THR A 125 -10.74 -1.82 -5.58
CA THR A 125 -9.79 -1.45 -6.63
C THR A 125 -9.74 0.06 -6.86
N ARG A 126 -10.82 0.80 -6.60
CA ARG A 126 -10.87 2.26 -6.79
C ARG A 126 -9.89 2.95 -5.85
N SER A 127 -9.91 2.58 -4.57
CA SER A 127 -8.93 3.08 -3.60
C SER A 127 -7.49 2.78 -4.03
N LEU A 128 -7.23 1.59 -4.59
CA LEU A 128 -5.90 1.24 -5.09
C LEU A 128 -5.47 2.10 -6.29
N VAL A 129 -6.38 2.34 -7.25
CA VAL A 129 -6.12 3.22 -8.40
C VAL A 129 -5.81 4.66 -7.93
N CYS A 130 -6.60 5.19 -6.99
CA CYS A 130 -6.37 6.53 -6.43
C CYS A 130 -5.03 6.65 -5.69
N GLN A 131 -4.47 5.54 -5.19
CA GLN A 131 -3.14 5.55 -4.57
C GLN A 131 -2.00 5.55 -5.61
N CYS A 132 -2.25 5.09 -6.84
CA CYS A 132 -1.24 4.98 -7.89
C CYS A 132 -1.23 6.21 -8.83
N LEU A 133 -2.40 6.75 -9.14
CA LEU A 133 -2.55 7.84 -10.10
C LEU A 133 -2.68 9.21 -9.41
N PRO A 134 -2.07 10.28 -9.96
CA PRO A 134 -2.12 11.63 -9.40
C PRO A 134 -3.42 12.37 -9.76
N LEU A 135 -4.55 11.78 -9.38
CA LEU A 135 -5.87 12.29 -9.73
C LEU A 135 -6.42 13.06 -8.53
N LEU A 136 -6.32 14.39 -8.62
CA LEU A 136 -6.53 15.30 -7.48
C LEU A 136 -7.96 15.31 -6.91
N ASP A 137 -8.98 14.78 -7.60
CA ASP A 137 -10.39 15.00 -7.20
C ASP A 137 -11.37 13.85 -7.47
N TRP A 138 -10.92 12.60 -7.62
CA TRP A 138 -11.84 11.47 -7.84
C TRP A 138 -12.73 11.09 -6.64
N THR A 139 -12.48 11.71 -5.48
CA THR A 139 -13.25 11.48 -4.25
C THR A 139 -14.37 12.48 -4.03
N SER A 140 -14.38 13.61 -4.74
CA SER A 140 -15.30 14.74 -4.50
C SER A 140 -16.50 14.80 -5.45
N GLN A 141 -16.51 14.00 -6.53
CA GLN A 141 -17.65 13.90 -7.44
C GLN A 141 -18.29 12.51 -7.37
N ASP A 142 -19.62 12.49 -7.16
CA ASP A 142 -20.54 11.34 -7.18
C ASP A 142 -20.56 10.54 -8.50
N HIS A 143 -19.58 10.79 -9.39
CA HIS A 143 -19.38 10.00 -10.56
C HIS A 143 -18.56 8.78 -10.15
N ASP A 144 -19.22 7.62 -10.14
CA ASP A 144 -18.56 6.34 -10.32
C ASP A 144 -17.85 6.38 -11.68
N ILE A 145 -16.67 6.99 -11.71
CA ILE A 145 -15.73 6.83 -12.80
C ILE A 145 -15.37 5.36 -12.76
N PHE A 146 -16.10 4.58 -13.54
CA PHE A 146 -15.79 3.19 -13.80
C PHE A 146 -14.47 3.20 -14.55
N VAL A 147 -13.40 2.88 -13.84
CA VAL A 147 -12.08 2.72 -14.43
C VAL A 147 -12.11 1.37 -15.14
N ASP A 148 -12.37 1.39 -16.44
CA ASP A 148 -12.25 0.19 -17.26
C ASP A 148 -10.77 -0.06 -17.53
N LEU A 149 -10.16 -0.89 -16.67
CA LEU A 149 -8.75 -1.24 -16.75
C LEU A 149 -8.44 -2.24 -17.88
N ASP A 150 -9.47 -2.70 -18.60
CA ASP A 150 -9.35 -3.68 -19.67
C ASP A 150 -9.42 -3.01 -21.07
N ASP A 151 -9.88 -1.77 -21.14
CA ASP A 151 -9.99 -1.00 -22.38
C ASP A 151 -8.72 -0.18 -22.64
N GLU A 152 -7.88 -0.64 -23.58
CA GLU A 152 -6.66 0.05 -23.99
C GLU A 152 -6.92 1.50 -24.44
N SER A 153 -8.05 1.76 -25.10
CA SER A 153 -8.40 3.11 -25.58
C SER A 153 -8.68 4.06 -24.42
N PHE A 154 -9.28 3.54 -23.35
CA PHE A 154 -9.49 4.26 -22.11
C PHE A 154 -8.17 4.57 -21.40
N LEU A 155 -7.24 3.60 -21.30
CA LEU A 155 -5.92 3.80 -20.68
C LEU A 155 -5.12 4.90 -21.39
N VAL A 156 -5.11 4.89 -22.73
CA VAL A 156 -4.43 5.90 -23.54
C VAL A 156 -5.08 7.28 -23.36
N SER A 157 -6.41 7.35 -23.40
CA SER A 157 -7.15 8.61 -23.24
C SER A 157 -6.93 9.23 -21.85
N LEU A 158 -6.91 8.42 -20.80
CA LEU A 158 -6.63 8.87 -19.44
C LEU A 158 -5.17 9.31 -19.29
N GLY A 159 -4.21 8.61 -19.91
CA GLY A 159 -2.81 9.04 -19.95
C GLY A 159 -2.64 10.39 -20.64
N TYR A 160 -3.34 10.62 -21.75
CA TYR A 160 -3.36 11.93 -22.42
C TYR A 160 -3.96 13.03 -21.53
N TYR A 161 -5.08 12.75 -20.87
CA TYR A 161 -5.69 13.68 -19.91
C TYR A 161 -4.72 14.08 -18.80
N LEU A 162 -4.06 13.10 -18.17
CA LEU A 162 -3.06 13.36 -17.13
C LEU A 162 -1.91 14.23 -17.63
N ALA A 163 -1.44 14.01 -18.85
CA ALA A 163 -0.37 14.81 -19.45
C ALA A 163 -0.74 16.28 -19.62
N LEU A 164 -2.03 16.59 -19.79
CA LEU A 164 -2.54 17.96 -19.93
C LEU A 164 -2.79 18.63 -18.59
N THR A 165 -3.25 17.89 -17.58
CA THR A 165 -3.77 18.46 -16.33
C THR A 165 -2.81 18.36 -15.15
N VAL A 166 -1.89 17.41 -15.16
CA VAL A 166 -1.01 17.11 -14.03
C VAL A 166 0.43 17.58 -14.33
N PRO A 167 1.12 18.23 -13.38
CA PRO A 167 2.53 18.58 -13.55
C PRO A 167 3.39 17.35 -13.85
N TYR A 168 4.32 17.50 -14.80
CA TYR A 168 5.26 16.44 -15.20
C TYR A 168 5.96 15.76 -14.01
N GLN A 169 6.43 16.55 -13.04
CA GLN A 169 7.14 16.03 -11.86
C GLN A 169 6.25 15.08 -11.05
N THR A 170 4.97 15.42 -10.87
CA THR A 170 4.00 14.59 -10.15
C THR A 170 3.70 13.28 -10.90
N ILE A 171 3.69 13.32 -12.25
CA ILE A 171 3.56 12.11 -13.08
C ILE A 171 4.78 11.19 -12.87
N VAL A 172 6.00 11.74 -12.89
CA VAL A 172 7.24 10.97 -12.65
C VAL A 172 7.22 10.34 -11.25
N GLU A 173 6.90 11.11 -10.21
CA GLU A 173 6.81 10.61 -8.83
C GLU A 173 5.78 9.48 -8.69
N SER A 174 4.61 9.64 -9.31
CA SER A 174 3.56 8.62 -9.32
C SER A 174 3.97 7.36 -10.10
N THR A 175 4.73 7.53 -11.19
CA THR A 175 5.29 6.43 -11.99
C THR A 175 6.27 5.61 -11.16
N VAL A 176 7.21 6.28 -10.49
CA VAL A 176 8.19 5.63 -9.61
C VAL A 176 7.47 4.94 -8.46
N LYS A 177 6.53 5.61 -7.79
CA LYS A 177 5.73 5.02 -6.71
C LYS A 177 5.01 3.75 -7.17
N THR A 178 4.30 3.80 -8.30
CA THR A 178 3.53 2.66 -8.84
C THR A 178 4.45 1.49 -9.20
N TYR A 179 5.61 1.77 -9.79
CA TYR A 179 6.61 0.75 -10.07
C TYR A 179 7.16 0.10 -8.79
N THR A 180 7.52 0.89 -7.79
CA THR A 180 8.03 0.37 -6.51
C THR A 180 6.96 -0.39 -5.72
N LEU A 181 5.68 -0.02 -5.87
CA LEU A 181 4.56 -0.83 -5.37
C LEU A 181 4.53 -2.20 -6.03
N SER A 182 4.66 -2.29 -7.36
CA SER A 182 4.75 -3.57 -8.08
C SER A 182 5.92 -4.43 -7.61
N ILE A 183 7.10 -3.84 -7.38
CA ILE A 183 8.25 -4.56 -6.79
C ILE A 183 7.91 -5.08 -5.39
N SER A 184 7.27 -4.25 -4.56
CA SER A 184 6.89 -4.65 -3.20
C SER A 184 5.86 -5.77 -3.21
N ALA A 185 4.87 -5.73 -4.12
CA ALA A 185 3.91 -6.81 -4.33
C ALA A 185 4.61 -8.11 -4.77
N TRP A 186 5.63 -8.00 -5.63
CA TRP A 186 6.46 -9.15 -6.03
C TRP A 186 7.25 -9.74 -4.86
N GLN A 187 7.92 -8.91 -4.05
CA GLN A 187 8.66 -9.33 -2.86
C GLN A 187 7.76 -10.04 -1.84
N LEU A 188 6.52 -9.58 -1.71
CA LEU A 188 5.49 -10.21 -0.88
C LEU A 188 4.84 -11.42 -1.58
N THR A 189 5.22 -11.73 -2.82
CA THR A 189 4.69 -12.80 -3.67
C THR A 189 3.18 -12.75 -3.85
N VAL A 190 2.61 -11.56 -3.97
CA VAL A 190 1.15 -11.38 -4.03
C VAL A 190 0.53 -12.21 -5.16
N LEU A 191 -0.41 -13.11 -4.85
CA LEU A 191 -1.09 -14.00 -5.81
C LEU A 191 -2.48 -13.49 -6.23
N ASP A 192 -2.63 -12.17 -6.35
CA ASP A 192 -3.91 -11.56 -6.66
C ASP A 192 -3.92 -10.93 -8.07
N THR A 193 -4.55 -11.62 -9.02
CA THR A 193 -4.60 -11.17 -10.42
C THR A 193 -5.25 -9.81 -10.59
N LYS A 194 -6.26 -9.48 -9.78
CA LYS A 194 -6.93 -8.19 -9.82
C LYS A 194 -6.01 -7.05 -9.38
N LEU A 195 -5.22 -7.25 -8.31
CA LEU A 195 -4.23 -6.28 -7.86
C LEU A 195 -3.18 -6.04 -8.94
N TRP A 196 -2.64 -7.11 -9.53
CA TRP A 196 -1.65 -7.02 -10.60
C TRP A 196 -2.18 -6.25 -11.81
N ARG A 197 -3.43 -6.52 -12.20
CA ARG A 197 -4.08 -5.80 -13.30
C ARG A 197 -4.22 -4.30 -13.01
N VAL A 198 -4.61 -3.92 -11.80
CA VAL A 198 -4.67 -2.51 -11.37
C VAL A 198 -3.30 -1.86 -11.45
N LEU A 199 -2.27 -2.47 -10.86
CA LEU A 199 -0.92 -1.91 -10.85
C LEU A 199 -0.36 -1.75 -12.28
N GLN A 200 -0.58 -2.76 -13.14
CA GLN A 200 -0.15 -2.72 -14.54
C GLN A 200 -0.84 -1.62 -15.32
N ALA A 201 -2.17 -1.54 -15.26
CA ALA A 201 -2.94 -0.53 -15.96
C ALA A 201 -2.61 0.89 -15.47
N CYS A 202 -2.46 1.10 -14.16
CA CYS A 202 -2.01 2.39 -13.62
C CYS A 202 -0.62 2.76 -14.13
N TYR A 203 0.31 1.80 -14.18
CA TYR A 203 1.65 2.05 -14.70
C TYR A 203 1.63 2.41 -16.19
N GLU A 204 0.83 1.72 -16.99
CA GLU A 204 0.66 2.00 -18.42
C GLU A 204 0.06 3.39 -18.69
N ILE A 205 -0.98 3.78 -17.95
CA ILE A 205 -1.55 5.14 -17.98
C ILE A 205 -0.46 6.19 -17.74
N LEU A 206 0.40 5.98 -16.73
CA LEU A 206 1.46 6.91 -16.37
C LEU A 206 2.57 6.96 -17.42
N LEU A 207 2.92 5.83 -18.04
CA LEU A 207 3.87 5.80 -19.16
C LEU A 207 3.33 6.55 -20.38
N ASN A 208 2.05 6.38 -20.72
CA ASN A 208 1.39 7.15 -21.78
C ASN A 208 1.44 8.65 -21.46
N ALA A 209 1.15 9.04 -20.21
CA ALA A 209 1.23 10.44 -19.79
C ALA A 209 2.67 11.02 -19.92
N LEU A 210 3.69 10.26 -19.55
CA LEU A 210 5.10 10.65 -19.73
C LEU A 210 5.46 10.80 -21.22
N ALA A 211 4.99 9.90 -22.09
CA ALA A 211 5.22 9.99 -23.52
C ALA A 211 4.60 11.28 -24.11
N TYR A 212 3.36 11.61 -23.76
CA TYR A 212 2.69 12.83 -24.24
C TYR A 212 3.36 14.11 -23.73
N THR A 213 3.72 14.16 -22.44
CA THR A 213 4.40 15.34 -21.86
C THR A 213 5.78 15.58 -22.46
N THR A 214 6.51 14.53 -22.84
CA THR A 214 7.84 14.65 -23.45
C THR A 214 7.78 14.95 -24.95
N ALA A 215 6.88 14.32 -25.71
CA ALA A 215 6.67 14.61 -27.12
C ALA A 215 6.29 16.09 -27.37
N GLY A 216 5.41 16.65 -26.55
CA GLY A 216 5.02 18.06 -26.63
C GLY A 216 6.16 19.04 -26.30
N ARG A 217 7.13 18.65 -25.46
CA ARG A 217 8.32 19.46 -25.17
C ARG A 217 9.32 19.46 -26.31
N SER A 218 9.47 18.32 -27.00
CA SER A 218 10.37 18.22 -28.16
C SER A 218 9.92 19.13 -29.30
N LEU A 219 8.60 19.25 -29.54
CA LEU A 219 8.05 20.12 -30.57
C LEU A 219 8.24 21.62 -30.23
N LYS A 220 7.93 22.03 -28.99
CA LYS A 220 8.13 23.43 -28.56
C LYS A 220 9.59 23.88 -28.63
N ARG A 221 10.53 22.96 -28.39
CA ARG A 221 11.96 23.25 -28.51
C ARG A 221 12.39 23.47 -29.96
N LEU A 222 11.87 22.67 -30.89
CA LEU A 222 12.11 22.85 -32.32
C LEU A 222 11.54 24.19 -32.82
N ASP A 223 10.33 24.57 -32.38
CA ASP A 223 9.72 25.84 -32.77
C ASP A 223 10.54 27.04 -32.27
N GLN A 224 11.10 26.98 -31.05
CA GLN A 224 11.99 28.03 -30.51
C GLN A 224 13.35 28.10 -31.21
N GLU A 225 13.91 26.96 -31.64
CA GLU A 225 15.15 26.92 -32.42
C GLU A 225 14.95 27.48 -33.85
N ILE A 226 13.76 27.33 -34.42
CA ILE A 226 13.39 27.92 -35.73
C ILE A 226 13.17 29.44 -35.62
N GLU A 227 12.53 29.94 -34.55
CA GLU A 227 12.29 31.39 -34.37
C GLU A 227 13.55 32.19 -34.04
N THR A 228 14.63 31.53 -33.63
CA THR A 228 15.91 32.17 -33.25
C THR A 228 17.00 32.08 -34.32
N SER A 229 16.70 31.45 -35.47
CA SER A 229 17.59 31.29 -36.63
C SER A 229 17.22 32.22 -37.78
#